data_AF-A0A7S3RXK7-F1
#
_entry.id   AF-A0A7S3RXK7-F1
#
_cell.length_a   1.000
_cell.length_b   1.000
_cell.length_c   1.000
_cell.angle_alpha   90.00
_cell.angle_beta   90.00
_cell.angle_gamma   90.00
#
_symmetry.space_group_name_H-M   'P 1'
#
loop_
_entity.id
_entity.type
_entity.pdbx_description
1 polymer ?
#
loop_
_entity_poly.entity_id
_entity_poly.type
_entity_poly.pdbx_seq_one_letter_code
_entity_poly.pdbx_strand_id
1 'polypeptide(L)'
;VALSVYNSMFGHFVPEQLPKLLLLNRTLPPDVPILTILSPVSTRYLAPLFDSGALSRDRIVLKTLNEVQSTTISADEVYTPVNTHFSGPIEGDATYRVARVAYGGGNVPIRERTHVLLIDRGAGTRRLSNSAALQAAMAKAIAEHADPRARNLTVLNWRPAKVLQSDIVSWRHAAVIVGPHGAGLANLIFASEGTPVVEICFDSATYRSRMACPPMYGMMGAALGLPYFVTTGQGGYSTAIKVDLPQTMAAFSQALDAAYNPEVLGLTTASKCGNSWRRQ
;
A
#
# COMPACT_ATOMS: atom_id res chain seq x y z
N VAL A 1 -9.37 -2.34 21.09
CA VAL A 1 -10.13 -2.69 19.86
C VAL A 1 -9.39 -2.16 18.63
N ALA A 2 -9.09 -3.02 17.66
CA ALA A 2 -8.38 -2.65 16.42
C ALA A 2 -9.25 -2.95 15.18
N LEU A 3 -10.37 -2.23 15.06
CA LEU A 3 -11.32 -2.38 13.96
C LEU A 3 -11.25 -1.18 13.00
N SER A 4 -11.43 -1.42 11.71
CA SER A 4 -11.68 -0.37 10.69
C SER A 4 -13.15 -0.36 10.30
N VAL A 5 -13.57 0.60 9.49
CA VAL A 5 -14.93 0.63 8.91
C VAL A 5 -15.14 -0.46 7.84
N TYR A 6 -14.06 -0.92 7.20
CA TYR A 6 -14.11 -1.95 6.15
C TYR A 6 -13.27 -3.18 6.52
N ASN A 7 -13.80 -3.94 7.48
CA ASN A 7 -13.02 -4.83 8.33
C ASN A 7 -12.44 -6.05 7.57
N SER A 8 -13.12 -6.46 6.51
CA SER A 8 -12.75 -7.59 5.66
C SER A 8 -12.12 -7.18 4.32
N MET A 9 -12.06 -5.88 4.04
CA MET A 9 -11.62 -5.38 2.74
C MET A 9 -10.10 -5.27 2.71
N PHE A 10 -9.50 -5.98 1.75
CA PHE A 10 -8.07 -5.99 1.50
C PHE A 10 -7.44 -4.59 1.52
N GLY A 11 -8.09 -3.65 0.83
CA GLY A 11 -7.62 -2.27 0.70
C GLY A 11 -7.51 -1.50 2.01
N HIS A 12 -8.18 -1.94 3.08
CA HIS A 12 -8.20 -1.23 4.37
C HIS A 12 -7.42 -1.95 5.46
N PHE A 13 -7.22 -3.26 5.34
CA PHE A 13 -6.51 -4.01 6.38
C PHE A 13 -5.09 -3.48 6.60
N VAL A 14 -4.27 -3.43 5.55
CA VAL A 14 -2.87 -3.01 5.67
C VAL A 14 -2.73 -1.51 6.00
N PRO A 15 -3.39 -0.58 5.30
CA PRO A 15 -3.21 0.83 5.60
C PRO A 15 -3.88 1.29 6.91
N GLU A 16 -4.95 0.63 7.37
CA GLU A 16 -5.72 1.11 8.53
C GLU A 16 -5.67 0.17 9.75
N GLN A 17 -5.90 -1.13 9.59
CA GLN A 17 -6.02 -2.05 10.73
C GLN A 17 -4.66 -2.51 11.25
N LEU A 18 -3.75 -2.90 10.36
CA LEU A 18 -2.45 -3.44 10.73
C LEU A 18 -1.62 -2.47 11.61
N PRO A 19 -1.50 -1.18 11.26
CA PRO A 19 -0.85 -0.19 12.13
C PRO A 19 -1.45 -0.12 13.54
N LYS A 20 -2.78 -0.21 13.66
CA LYS A 20 -3.47 -0.19 14.96
C LYS A 20 -3.14 -1.42 15.78
N LEU A 21 -3.10 -2.60 15.15
CA LEU A 21 -2.71 -3.84 15.82
C LEU A 21 -1.29 -3.76 16.39
N LEU A 22 -0.35 -3.29 15.57
CA LEU A 22 1.05 -3.17 15.99
C LEU A 22 1.24 -2.08 17.06
N LEU A 23 0.55 -0.94 16.93
CA LEU A 23 0.56 0.10 17.94
C LEU A 23 0.05 -0.43 19.27
N LEU A 24 -1.15 -1.02 19.31
CA LEU A 24 -1.76 -1.53 20.54
C LEU A 24 -0.94 -2.67 21.15
N ASN A 25 -0.38 -3.56 20.33
CA ASN A 25 0.50 -4.63 20.81
C ASN A 25 1.75 -4.06 21.48
N ARG A 26 2.26 -2.92 21.01
CA ARG A 26 3.42 -2.26 21.61
C ARG A 26 3.09 -1.44 22.85
N THR A 27 1.91 -0.81 22.89
CA THR A 27 1.60 0.20 23.91
C THR A 27 0.79 -0.32 25.09
N LEU A 28 -0.10 -1.30 24.88
CA LEU A 28 -0.94 -1.82 25.94
C LEU A 28 -0.21 -2.89 26.78
N PRO A 29 -0.54 -3.05 28.07
CA PRO A 29 -0.01 -4.13 28.91
C PRO A 29 -0.18 -5.54 28.27
N PRO A 30 0.77 -6.47 28.46
CA PRO A 30 0.78 -7.77 27.76
C PRO A 30 -0.47 -8.63 27.97
N ASP A 31 -1.17 -8.47 29.07
CA ASP A 31 -2.40 -9.18 29.45
C ASP A 31 -3.67 -8.57 28.83
N VAL A 32 -3.59 -7.35 28.27
CA VAL A 32 -4.73 -6.70 27.62
C VAL A 32 -4.97 -7.31 26.23
N PRO A 33 -6.17 -7.87 25.96
CA PRO A 33 -6.50 -8.47 24.68
C PRO A 33 -6.77 -7.43 23.59
N ILE A 34 -6.42 -7.76 22.36
CA ILE A 34 -6.60 -6.91 21.17
C ILE A 34 -7.56 -7.59 20.21
N LEU A 35 -8.80 -7.11 20.19
CA LEU A 35 -9.83 -7.58 19.26
C LEU A 35 -9.61 -7.08 17.82
N THR A 36 -9.70 -8.00 16.85
CA THR A 36 -9.75 -7.69 15.41
C THR A 36 -10.52 -8.75 14.61
N ILE A 37 -10.71 -8.53 13.31
CA ILE A 37 -11.52 -9.40 12.46
C ILE A 37 -10.70 -10.53 11.82
N LEU A 38 -11.17 -11.75 12.01
CA LEU A 38 -10.76 -12.93 11.27
C LEU A 38 -11.33 -12.88 9.85
N SER A 39 -10.44 -12.87 8.88
CA SER A 39 -10.72 -12.89 7.44
C SER A 39 -9.53 -13.49 6.69
N PRO A 40 -9.70 -13.98 5.44
CA PRO A 40 -8.58 -14.44 4.62
C PRO A 40 -7.46 -13.41 4.49
N VAL A 41 -7.80 -12.12 4.45
CA VAL A 41 -6.83 -11.02 4.42
C VAL A 41 -6.05 -10.98 5.74
N SER A 42 -6.73 -10.88 6.87
CA SER A 42 -6.05 -10.84 8.18
C SER A 42 -5.17 -12.07 8.40
N THR A 43 -5.63 -13.28 8.07
CA THR A 43 -4.84 -14.51 8.20
C THR A 43 -3.57 -14.43 7.35
N ARG A 44 -3.69 -13.96 6.11
CA ARG A 44 -2.56 -13.82 5.19
C ARG A 44 -1.47 -12.89 5.75
N TYR A 45 -1.83 -11.73 6.28
CA TYR A 45 -0.87 -10.72 6.73
C TYR A 45 -0.41 -10.90 8.19
N LEU A 46 -1.24 -11.50 9.05
CA LEU A 46 -0.89 -11.70 10.46
C LEU A 46 0.04 -12.90 10.67
N ALA A 47 -0.02 -13.93 9.83
CA ALA A 47 0.80 -15.12 10.00
C ALA A 47 2.31 -14.81 10.16
N PRO A 48 2.97 -14.05 9.24
CA PRO A 48 4.39 -13.71 9.42
C PRO A 48 4.68 -12.83 10.65
N LEU A 49 3.71 -12.01 11.08
CA LEU A 49 3.86 -11.17 12.27
C LEU A 49 3.85 -12.00 13.55
N PHE A 50 3.03 -13.05 13.59
CA PHE A 50 3.06 -14.03 14.66
C PHE A 50 4.34 -14.85 14.63
N ASP A 51 4.74 -15.35 13.45
CA ASP A 51 5.90 -16.23 13.30
C ASP A 51 7.22 -15.53 13.67
N SER A 52 7.32 -14.22 13.41
CA SER A 52 8.47 -13.39 13.79
C SER A 52 8.45 -12.87 15.23
N GLY A 53 7.35 -13.06 15.96
CA GLY A 53 7.15 -12.49 17.30
C GLY A 53 6.88 -10.97 17.30
N ALA A 54 6.73 -10.33 16.13
CA ALA A 54 6.37 -8.91 16.04
C ALA A 54 4.96 -8.62 16.56
N LEU A 55 4.08 -9.63 16.58
CA LEU A 55 2.75 -9.58 17.16
C LEU A 55 2.56 -10.81 18.05
N SER A 56 2.08 -10.63 19.28
CA SER A 56 1.81 -11.76 20.19
C SER A 56 0.50 -12.44 19.83
N ARG A 57 0.54 -13.72 19.45
CA ARG A 57 -0.66 -14.50 19.09
C ARG A 57 -1.66 -14.58 20.23
N ASP A 58 -1.19 -14.77 21.46
CA ASP A 58 -2.04 -14.95 22.64
C ASP A 58 -2.82 -13.68 23.01
N ARG A 59 -2.36 -12.52 22.53
CA ARG A 59 -3.05 -11.24 22.75
C ARG A 59 -4.11 -10.95 21.70
N ILE A 60 -4.06 -11.56 20.52
CA ILE A 60 -4.97 -11.22 19.42
C ILE A 60 -6.23 -12.07 19.52
N VAL A 61 -7.34 -11.41 19.83
CA VAL A 61 -8.68 -12.02 19.80
C VAL A 61 -9.23 -11.85 18.38
N LEU A 62 -9.22 -12.95 17.64
CA LEU A 62 -9.74 -13.02 16.27
C LEU A 62 -11.22 -13.40 16.29
N LYS A 63 -12.08 -12.54 15.75
CA LYS A 63 -13.52 -12.78 15.59
C LYS A 63 -13.96 -12.64 14.15
N THR A 64 -14.83 -13.51 13.67
CA THR A 64 -15.45 -13.32 12.35
C THR A 64 -16.35 -12.08 12.36
N LEU A 65 -16.65 -11.51 11.20
CA LEU A 65 -17.54 -10.35 11.10
C LEU A 65 -18.93 -10.65 11.70
N ASN A 66 -19.46 -11.86 11.46
CA ASN A 66 -20.76 -12.27 11.98
C ASN A 66 -20.79 -12.35 13.51
N GLU A 67 -19.68 -12.74 14.15
CA GLU A 67 -19.60 -12.80 15.62
C GLU A 67 -19.60 -11.42 16.29
N VAL A 68 -19.22 -10.36 15.56
CA VAL A 68 -19.18 -9.00 16.13
C VAL A 68 -20.31 -8.12 15.61
N GLN A 69 -20.95 -8.50 14.50
CA GLN A 69 -22.04 -7.73 13.93
C GLN A 69 -23.23 -7.76 14.88
N SER A 70 -23.79 -6.59 15.17
CA SER A 70 -24.93 -6.43 16.09
C SER A 70 -24.69 -7.05 17.48
N THR A 71 -23.43 -7.14 17.90
CA THR A 71 -23.03 -7.72 19.19
C THR A 71 -22.45 -6.64 20.08
N THR A 72 -22.87 -6.63 21.35
CA THR A 72 -22.27 -5.76 22.37
C THR A 72 -21.04 -6.43 22.95
N ILE A 73 -19.89 -5.77 22.86
CA ILE A 73 -18.66 -6.18 23.53
C ILE A 73 -18.41 -5.21 24.66
N SER A 74 -18.38 -5.71 25.90
CA SER A 74 -18.12 -4.93 27.10
C SER A 74 -16.74 -5.22 27.68
N ALA A 75 -16.11 -4.21 28.26
CA ALA A 75 -14.90 -4.29 29.05
C ALA A 75 -14.94 -3.17 30.10
N ASP A 76 -14.21 -3.33 31.21
CA ASP A 76 -14.08 -2.28 32.22
C ASP A 76 -13.43 -1.02 31.63
N GLU A 77 -12.47 -1.21 30.72
CA GLU A 77 -11.82 -0.14 29.96
C GLU A 77 -11.69 -0.51 28.48
N VAL A 78 -11.91 0.46 27.59
CA VAL A 78 -11.80 0.27 26.14
C VAL A 78 -10.77 1.21 25.55
N TYR A 79 -9.69 0.62 25.05
CA TYR A 79 -8.64 1.31 24.32
C TYR A 79 -8.86 1.18 22.81
N THR A 80 -8.94 2.31 22.10
CA THR A 80 -8.92 2.34 20.64
C THR A 80 -8.06 3.51 20.17
N PRO A 81 -7.19 3.31 19.16
CA PRO A 81 -6.58 4.44 18.47
C PRO A 81 -7.67 5.33 17.89
N VAL A 82 -7.45 6.64 17.88
CA VAL A 82 -8.40 7.59 17.28
C VAL A 82 -8.59 7.19 15.81
N ASN A 83 -9.82 6.77 15.50
CA ASN A 83 -10.19 6.36 14.15
C ASN A 83 -10.36 7.61 13.31
N THR A 84 -9.31 7.96 12.58
CA THR A 84 -9.42 8.92 11.50
C THR A 84 -9.60 8.11 10.22
N HIS A 85 -10.69 8.34 9.48
CA HIS A 85 -10.93 7.71 8.19
C HIS A 85 -9.71 7.90 7.30
N PHE A 86 -9.11 6.81 6.84
CA PHE A 86 -7.93 6.81 5.96
C PHE A 86 -6.62 7.35 6.56
N SER A 87 -6.57 7.67 7.86
CA SER A 87 -5.29 7.94 8.53
C SER A 87 -4.82 6.73 9.31
N GLY A 88 -3.56 6.35 9.09
CA GLY A 88 -2.84 5.55 10.06
C GLY A 88 -2.72 6.30 11.40
N PRO A 89 -2.39 5.59 12.49
CA PRO A 89 -1.99 6.24 13.74
C PRO A 89 -0.83 7.22 13.51
N ILE A 90 -0.65 8.19 14.41
CA ILE A 90 0.45 9.17 14.35
C ILE A 90 1.83 8.48 14.20
N GLU A 91 1.98 7.26 14.74
CA GLU A 91 3.17 6.42 14.61
C GLU A 91 3.19 5.50 13.36
N GLY A 92 2.36 5.76 12.33
CA GLY A 92 2.14 4.86 11.20
C GLY A 92 3.42 4.31 10.56
N ASP A 93 4.40 5.18 10.31
CA ASP A 93 5.73 4.82 9.81
C ASP A 93 6.47 3.80 10.71
N ALA A 94 6.49 4.00 12.04
CA ALA A 94 7.11 3.06 12.97
C ALA A 94 6.41 1.69 12.95
N THR A 95 5.07 1.68 12.88
CA THR A 95 4.30 0.43 12.79
C THR A 95 4.56 -0.31 11.47
N TYR A 96 4.65 0.40 10.34
CA TYR A 96 4.98 -0.23 9.07
C TYR A 96 6.41 -0.76 9.00
N ARG A 97 7.38 -0.09 9.65
CA ARG A 97 8.74 -0.62 9.77
C ARG A 97 8.78 -1.97 10.49
N VAL A 98 8.09 -2.08 11.62
CA VAL A 98 7.97 -3.36 12.36
C VAL A 98 7.38 -4.44 11.45
N ALA A 99 6.30 -4.11 10.74
CA ALA A 99 5.69 -5.04 9.80
C ALA A 99 6.66 -5.46 8.68
N ARG A 100 7.37 -4.50 8.05
CA ARG A 100 8.35 -4.77 6.99
C ARG A 100 9.43 -5.74 7.46
N VAL A 101 9.99 -5.54 8.65
CA VAL A 101 10.99 -6.45 9.24
C VAL A 101 10.41 -7.86 9.40
N ALA A 102 9.20 -7.98 9.96
CA ALA A 102 8.52 -9.26 10.15
C ALA A 102 8.23 -10.01 8.85
N TYR A 103 7.96 -9.30 7.76
CA TYR A 103 7.78 -9.89 6.44
C TYR A 103 9.10 -10.32 5.77
N GLY A 104 10.22 -10.33 6.50
CA GLY A 104 11.56 -10.53 5.95
C GLY A 104 11.96 -9.44 4.95
N GLY A 105 11.25 -8.31 4.99
CA GLY A 105 11.37 -7.17 4.10
C GLY A 105 12.56 -6.29 4.47
N GLY A 106 13.26 -5.84 3.44
CA GLY A 106 14.37 -4.90 3.51
C GLY A 106 14.48 -4.19 2.17
N ASN A 107 15.05 -2.98 2.19
CA ASN A 107 15.19 -2.19 0.97
C ASN A 107 16.09 -2.91 -0.04
N VAL A 108 15.57 -3.15 -1.25
CA VAL A 108 16.33 -3.62 -2.39
C VAL A 108 16.95 -2.40 -3.09
N PRO A 109 18.29 -2.34 -3.24
CA PRO A 109 18.96 -1.27 -3.97
C PRO A 109 18.41 -1.12 -5.39
N ILE A 110 18.32 0.11 -5.90
CA ILE A 110 17.76 0.39 -7.24
C ILE A 110 18.38 -0.47 -8.35
N ARG A 111 19.69 -0.76 -8.27
CA ARG A 111 20.41 -1.61 -9.24
C ARG A 111 19.96 -3.08 -9.29
N GLU A 112 19.27 -3.54 -8.25
CA GLU A 112 18.75 -4.91 -8.10
C GLU A 112 17.23 -4.97 -8.37
N ARG A 113 16.59 -3.83 -8.67
CA ARG A 113 15.19 -3.76 -9.06
C ARG A 113 15.07 -4.07 -10.54
N THR A 114 14.16 -4.96 -10.89
CA THR A 114 14.17 -5.65 -12.21
C THR A 114 12.96 -5.33 -13.08
N HIS A 115 11.93 -4.69 -12.52
CA HIS A 115 10.68 -4.49 -13.24
C HIS A 115 9.91 -3.24 -12.82
N VAL A 116 9.05 -2.78 -13.72
CA VAL A 116 7.92 -1.91 -13.43
C VAL A 116 6.72 -2.80 -13.15
N LEU A 117 6.07 -2.61 -12.01
CA LEU A 117 4.92 -3.39 -11.59
C LEU A 117 3.64 -2.70 -12.04
N LEU A 118 2.94 -3.28 -13.02
CA LEU A 118 1.60 -2.84 -13.44
C LEU A 118 0.55 -3.70 -12.75
N ILE A 119 -0.25 -3.10 -11.86
CA ILE A 119 -1.30 -3.79 -11.13
C ILE A 119 -2.55 -3.89 -12.03
N ASP A 120 -2.93 -5.11 -12.40
CA ASP A 120 -4.14 -5.38 -13.17
C ASP A 120 -5.03 -6.41 -12.46
N ARG A 121 -6.27 -6.04 -12.15
CA ARG A 121 -7.26 -6.95 -11.57
C ARG A 121 -7.69 -8.06 -12.53
N GLY A 122 -7.48 -7.89 -13.84
CA GLY A 122 -7.89 -8.81 -14.91
C GLY A 122 -9.40 -8.82 -15.17
N ALA A 123 -10.21 -8.83 -14.12
CA ALA A 123 -11.67 -8.81 -14.18
C ALA A 123 -12.28 -7.97 -13.03
N GLY A 124 -13.58 -7.70 -13.15
CA GLY A 124 -14.35 -7.00 -12.13
C GLY A 124 -14.19 -5.47 -12.13
N THR A 125 -14.51 -4.86 -10.98
CA THR A 125 -14.46 -3.41 -10.79
C THR A 125 -13.04 -2.90 -10.80
N ARG A 126 -12.80 -1.65 -11.19
CA ARG A 126 -11.48 -0.98 -11.18
C ARG A 126 -10.39 -1.69 -11.98
N ARG A 127 -10.76 -2.63 -12.87
CA ARG A 127 -9.85 -3.14 -13.89
C ARG A 127 -9.50 -2.04 -14.88
N LEU A 128 -8.30 -2.08 -15.46
CA LEU A 128 -7.91 -1.15 -16.51
C LEU A 128 -8.46 -1.65 -17.85
N SER A 129 -9.35 -0.89 -18.48
CA SER A 129 -9.98 -1.29 -19.75
C SER A 129 -9.06 -1.19 -20.96
N ASN A 130 -8.00 -0.37 -20.85
CA ASN A 130 -6.95 -0.19 -21.85
C ASN A 130 -5.56 -0.61 -21.31
N SER A 131 -5.50 -1.66 -20.48
CA SER A 131 -4.24 -2.15 -19.86
C SER A 131 -3.15 -2.49 -20.88
N ALA A 132 -3.51 -3.15 -21.99
CA ALA A 132 -2.55 -3.52 -23.03
C ALA A 132 -1.88 -2.29 -23.67
N ALA A 133 -2.64 -1.22 -23.92
CA ALA A 133 -2.11 0.03 -24.47
C ALA A 133 -1.19 0.74 -23.46
N LEU A 134 -1.56 0.75 -22.17
CA LEU A 134 -0.72 1.29 -21.11
C LEU A 134 0.59 0.50 -20.97
N GLN A 135 0.51 -0.84 -20.97
CA GLN A 135 1.68 -1.71 -20.90
C GLN A 135 2.63 -1.46 -22.07
N ALA A 136 2.11 -1.36 -23.30
CA ALA A 136 2.91 -1.07 -24.48
C ALA A 136 3.59 0.31 -24.39
N ALA A 137 2.87 1.33 -23.92
CA ALA A 137 3.42 2.67 -23.73
C ALA A 137 4.53 2.70 -22.66
N MET A 138 4.36 2.00 -21.54
CA MET A 138 5.41 1.88 -20.52
C MET A 138 6.64 1.12 -21.03
N ALA A 139 6.44 0.01 -21.74
CA ALA A 139 7.54 -0.74 -22.35
C ALA A 139 8.34 0.13 -23.33
N LYS A 140 7.66 0.94 -24.15
CA LYS A 140 8.29 1.91 -25.04
C LYS A 140 9.10 2.96 -24.27
N ALA A 141 8.49 3.60 -23.27
CA ALA A 141 9.16 4.61 -22.45
C ALA A 141 10.39 4.05 -21.70
N ILE A 142 10.33 2.80 -21.25
CA ILE A 142 11.48 2.08 -20.66
C ILE A 142 12.61 1.91 -21.69
N ALA A 143 12.30 1.44 -22.90
CA ALA A 143 13.28 1.20 -23.96
C ALA A 143 13.97 2.50 -24.43
N GLU A 144 13.24 3.61 -24.42
CA GLU A 144 13.69 4.93 -24.88
C GLU A 144 14.34 5.77 -23.76
N HIS A 145 14.32 5.31 -22.50
CA HIS A 145 14.79 6.06 -21.35
C HIS A 145 16.28 6.46 -21.46
N ALA A 146 16.69 7.62 -20.94
CA ALA A 146 18.08 8.09 -21.05
C ALA A 146 19.07 7.19 -20.28
N ASP A 147 18.70 6.75 -19.07
CA ASP A 147 19.52 5.86 -18.24
C ASP A 147 19.48 4.41 -18.75
N PRO A 148 20.63 3.80 -19.12
CA PRO A 148 20.69 2.41 -19.60
C PRO A 148 20.19 1.37 -18.59
N ARG A 149 20.28 1.65 -17.28
CA ARG A 149 19.79 0.73 -16.24
C ARG A 149 18.27 0.61 -16.29
N ALA A 150 17.58 1.72 -16.57
CA ALA A 150 16.13 1.71 -16.74
C ALA A 150 15.72 0.83 -17.92
N ARG A 151 16.47 0.84 -19.03
CA ARG A 151 16.17 0.06 -20.24
C ARG A 151 16.16 -1.46 -20.05
N ASN A 152 16.76 -1.96 -18.96
CA ASN A 152 16.75 -3.38 -18.60
C ASN A 152 15.50 -3.80 -17.81
N LEU A 153 14.63 -2.85 -17.45
CA LEU A 153 13.39 -3.17 -16.74
C LEU A 153 12.38 -3.85 -17.66
N THR A 154 11.60 -4.76 -17.07
CA THR A 154 10.43 -5.35 -17.73
C THR A 154 9.14 -4.82 -17.12
N VAL A 155 8.03 -4.82 -17.88
CA VAL A 155 6.72 -4.53 -17.31
C VAL A 155 6.09 -5.84 -16.83
N LEU A 156 5.93 -5.99 -15.52
CA LEU A 156 5.29 -7.13 -14.87
C LEU A 156 3.82 -6.80 -14.57
N ASN A 157 2.90 -7.51 -15.24
CA ASN A 157 1.48 -7.46 -14.90
C ASN A 157 1.25 -8.27 -13.61
N TRP A 158 1.13 -7.58 -12.48
CA TRP A 158 1.00 -8.22 -11.18
C TRP A 158 -0.45 -8.50 -10.81
N ARG A 159 -0.64 -9.68 -10.19
CA ARG A 159 -1.85 -10.13 -9.51
C ARG A 159 -1.45 -10.80 -8.20
N PRO A 160 -2.31 -10.81 -7.16
CA PRO A 160 -2.00 -11.47 -5.90
C PRO A 160 -1.61 -12.94 -6.10
N ALA A 161 -0.42 -13.30 -5.63
CA ALA A 161 0.03 -14.68 -5.62
C ALA A 161 -0.72 -15.48 -4.53
N LYS A 162 -0.75 -16.81 -4.67
CA LYS A 162 -1.28 -17.68 -3.60
C LYS A 162 -0.45 -17.53 -2.32
N VAL A 163 0.87 -17.45 -2.46
CA VAL A 163 1.82 -17.35 -1.35
C VAL A 163 2.24 -15.89 -1.18
N LEU A 164 2.15 -15.37 0.05
CA LEU A 164 2.49 -13.98 0.36
C LEU A 164 3.94 -13.64 0.00
N GLN A 165 4.86 -14.57 0.22
CA GLN A 165 6.27 -14.36 -0.07
C GLN A 165 6.54 -14.02 -1.54
N SER A 166 5.76 -14.58 -2.48
CA SER A 166 5.90 -14.24 -3.89
C SER A 166 5.46 -12.81 -4.20
N ASP A 167 4.42 -12.32 -3.51
CA ASP A 167 4.04 -10.90 -3.59
C ASP A 167 5.14 -10.02 -2.99
N ILE A 168 5.66 -10.38 -1.80
CA ILE A 168 6.75 -9.63 -1.15
C ILE A 168 7.94 -9.47 -2.09
N VAL A 169 8.41 -10.57 -2.71
CA VAL A 169 9.55 -10.54 -3.64
C VAL A 169 9.25 -9.65 -4.85
N SER A 170 8.07 -9.81 -5.46
CA SER A 170 7.71 -9.00 -6.64
C SER A 170 7.72 -7.50 -6.30
N TRP A 171 7.02 -7.11 -5.24
CA TRP A 171 6.89 -5.70 -4.87
C TRP A 171 8.22 -5.08 -4.42
N ARG A 172 9.09 -5.83 -3.72
CA ARG A 172 10.40 -5.33 -3.28
C ARG A 172 11.33 -5.00 -4.45
N HIS A 173 11.28 -5.79 -5.52
CA HIS A 173 12.11 -5.62 -6.71
C HIS A 173 11.50 -4.69 -7.77
N ALA A 174 10.37 -4.05 -7.47
CA ALA A 174 9.75 -3.08 -8.37
C ALA A 174 10.52 -1.75 -8.36
N ALA A 175 10.98 -1.29 -9.53
CA ALA A 175 11.59 0.01 -9.74
C ALA A 175 10.55 1.14 -9.71
N VAL A 176 9.37 0.89 -10.29
CA VAL A 176 8.19 1.77 -10.27
C VAL A 176 6.94 0.90 -10.11
N ILE A 177 5.93 1.38 -9.40
CA ILE A 177 4.63 0.71 -9.24
C ILE A 177 3.56 1.58 -9.89
N VAL A 178 2.72 0.98 -10.74
CA VAL A 178 1.61 1.65 -11.42
C VAL A 178 0.34 0.84 -11.19
N GLY A 179 -0.74 1.46 -10.74
CA GLY A 179 -1.96 0.69 -10.52
C GLY A 179 -3.21 1.50 -10.18
N PRO A 180 -4.41 0.96 -10.44
CA PRO A 180 -5.64 1.61 -10.06
C PRO A 180 -5.88 1.59 -8.54
N HIS A 181 -6.54 2.62 -8.04
CA HIS A 181 -6.90 2.75 -6.63
C HIS A 181 -7.60 1.49 -6.11
N GLY A 182 -7.06 0.91 -5.03
CA GLY A 182 -7.62 -0.28 -4.38
C GLY A 182 -7.53 -1.59 -5.17
N ALA A 183 -6.67 -1.67 -6.18
CA ALA A 183 -6.41 -2.88 -6.97
C ALA A 183 -5.28 -3.76 -6.43
N GLY A 184 -4.81 -3.53 -5.21
CA GLY A 184 -3.62 -4.22 -4.68
C GLY A 184 -2.65 -3.30 -3.95
N LEU A 185 -2.86 -1.98 -3.99
CA LEU A 185 -1.99 -0.97 -3.39
C LEU A 185 -1.78 -1.11 -1.87
N ALA A 186 -2.59 -1.91 -1.17
CA ALA A 186 -2.28 -2.28 0.21
C ALA A 186 -0.94 -3.03 0.34
N ASN A 187 -0.41 -3.61 -0.74
CA ASN A 187 0.92 -4.23 -0.80
C ASN A 187 2.08 -3.24 -0.91
N LEU A 188 1.85 -1.92 -0.94
CA LEU A 188 2.92 -0.91 -0.88
C LEU A 188 3.84 -1.11 0.34
N ILE A 189 3.33 -1.77 1.40
CA ILE A 189 4.13 -2.17 2.56
C ILE A 189 5.33 -3.03 2.19
N PHE A 190 5.27 -3.76 1.08
CA PHE A 190 6.36 -4.58 0.56
C PHE A 190 7.29 -3.86 -0.40
N ALA A 191 6.91 -2.68 -0.92
CA ALA A 191 7.77 -1.93 -1.82
C ALA A 191 9.06 -1.51 -1.10
N SER A 192 10.18 -1.47 -1.83
CA SER A 192 11.40 -0.88 -1.30
C SER A 192 11.21 0.63 -1.12
N GLU A 193 11.83 1.21 -0.09
CA GLU A 193 11.85 2.66 0.10
C GLU A 193 12.41 3.36 -1.16
N GLY A 194 11.84 4.53 -1.48
CA GLY A 194 12.16 5.25 -2.69
C GLY A 194 11.58 4.66 -3.97
N THR A 195 10.88 3.51 -3.95
CA THR A 195 10.13 3.02 -5.13
C THR A 195 8.98 3.98 -5.45
N PRO A 196 8.99 4.67 -6.60
CA PRO A 196 7.92 5.59 -6.97
C PRO A 196 6.62 4.86 -7.31
N VAL A 197 5.49 5.50 -7.00
CA VAL A 197 4.14 4.95 -7.18
C VAL A 197 3.33 5.91 -8.05
N VAL A 198 2.70 5.38 -9.10
CA VAL A 198 1.69 6.07 -9.90
C VAL A 198 0.34 5.42 -9.64
N GLU A 199 -0.47 6.07 -8.80
CA GLU A 199 -1.83 5.65 -8.54
C GLU A 199 -2.80 6.23 -9.57
N ILE A 200 -3.62 5.36 -10.15
CA ILE A 200 -4.69 5.74 -11.08
C ILE A 200 -6.01 5.77 -10.31
N CYS A 201 -6.42 6.97 -9.92
CA CYS A 201 -7.72 7.23 -9.33
C CYS A 201 -8.84 7.19 -10.39
N PHE A 202 -10.07 6.94 -9.95
CA PHE A 202 -11.25 7.03 -10.80
C PHE A 202 -11.79 8.47 -10.80
N ASP A 203 -12.23 8.94 -11.96
CA ASP A 203 -13.00 10.18 -12.09
C ASP A 203 -14.48 9.91 -11.77
N SER A 204 -14.84 10.10 -10.50
CA SER A 204 -16.21 9.87 -10.04
C SER A 204 -17.22 10.94 -10.48
N ALA A 205 -16.78 12.06 -11.08
CA ALA A 205 -17.67 13.17 -11.41
C ALA A 205 -18.77 12.76 -12.41
N THR A 206 -18.50 11.76 -13.24
CA THR A 206 -19.45 11.25 -14.25
C THR A 206 -20.22 10.00 -13.83
N TYR A 207 -20.02 9.49 -12.59
CA TYR A 207 -20.57 8.19 -12.18
C TYR A 207 -21.39 8.25 -10.88
N ARG A 208 -22.38 7.34 -10.79
CA ARG A 208 -23.38 7.28 -9.71
C ARG A 208 -22.80 7.18 -8.30
N SER A 209 -21.56 6.72 -8.13
CA SER A 209 -20.99 6.49 -6.79
C SER A 209 -20.60 7.77 -6.05
N ARG A 210 -20.40 8.92 -6.73
CA ARG A 210 -19.93 10.22 -6.16
C ARG A 210 -18.74 10.11 -5.17
N MET A 211 -18.06 8.97 -5.15
CA MET A 211 -17.01 8.66 -4.20
C MET A 211 -15.74 9.31 -4.70
N ALA A 212 -15.18 10.24 -3.94
CA ALA A 212 -13.83 10.73 -4.21
C ALA A 212 -12.82 9.60 -3.97
N CYS A 213 -11.73 9.59 -4.74
CA CYS A 213 -10.62 8.65 -4.53
C CYS A 213 -9.97 8.91 -3.16
N PRO A 214 -10.05 8.00 -2.17
CA PRO A 214 -9.48 8.24 -0.86
C PRO A 214 -7.95 8.33 -0.89
N PRO A 215 -7.31 9.23 -0.11
CA PRO A 215 -5.86 9.43 -0.14
C PRO A 215 -5.05 8.37 0.64
N MET A 216 -5.67 7.26 1.04
CA MET A 216 -5.10 6.28 1.97
C MET A 216 -3.77 5.67 1.50
N TYR A 217 -3.63 5.39 0.21
CA TYR A 217 -2.40 4.83 -0.33
C TYR A 217 -1.31 5.88 -0.52
N GLY A 218 -1.68 7.14 -0.79
CA GLY A 218 -0.75 8.26 -0.78
C GLY A 218 -0.17 8.52 0.62
N MET A 219 -1.02 8.48 1.66
CA MET A 219 -0.57 8.58 3.06
C MET A 219 0.32 7.40 3.46
N MET A 220 -0.05 6.19 3.05
CA MET A 220 0.78 5.00 3.23
C MET A 220 2.12 5.14 2.50
N GLY A 221 2.12 5.64 1.25
CA GLY A 221 3.33 5.91 0.49
C GLY A 221 4.25 6.90 1.19
N ALA A 222 3.71 8.00 1.71
CA ALA A 222 4.46 8.99 2.49
C ALA A 222 5.09 8.36 3.76
N ALA A 223 4.31 7.58 4.52
CA ALA A 223 4.81 6.88 5.71
C ALA A 223 5.86 5.80 5.40
N LEU A 224 5.94 5.36 4.14
CA LEU A 224 6.85 4.31 3.69
C LEU A 224 8.06 4.84 2.89
N GLY A 225 8.17 6.16 2.74
CA GLY A 225 9.21 6.82 1.96
C GLY A 225 9.09 6.57 0.46
N LEU A 226 7.87 6.47 -0.07
CA LEU A 226 7.59 6.21 -1.49
C LEU A 226 7.20 7.52 -2.20
N PRO A 227 7.95 7.97 -3.22
CA PRO A 227 7.52 9.08 -4.08
C PRO A 227 6.17 8.75 -4.71
N TYR A 228 5.21 9.66 -4.62
CA TYR A 228 3.81 9.34 -4.92
C TYR A 228 3.21 10.30 -5.94
N PHE A 229 2.68 9.72 -7.01
CA PHE A 229 2.01 10.42 -8.10
C PHE A 229 0.58 9.92 -8.21
N VAL A 230 -0.35 10.82 -8.53
CA VAL A 230 -1.76 10.48 -8.74
C VAL A 230 -2.20 11.00 -10.10
N THR A 231 -2.83 10.15 -10.88
CA THR A 231 -3.56 10.53 -12.10
C THR A 231 -5.01 10.08 -12.00
N THR A 232 -5.87 10.58 -12.88
CA THR A 232 -7.27 10.14 -12.96
C THR A 232 -7.52 9.38 -14.26
N GLY A 233 -8.46 8.45 -14.21
CA GLY A 233 -8.97 7.72 -15.38
C GLY A 233 -10.49 7.76 -15.43
N GLN A 234 -11.04 7.64 -16.64
CA GLN A 234 -12.49 7.61 -16.87
C GLN A 234 -13.08 6.31 -16.33
N GLY A 235 -13.98 6.40 -15.35
CA GLY A 235 -14.59 5.27 -14.68
C GLY A 235 -14.98 5.63 -13.25
N GLY A 236 -15.78 4.81 -12.59
CA GLY A 236 -16.14 4.96 -11.18
C GLY A 236 -15.57 3.84 -10.31
N TYR A 237 -15.74 4.00 -8.99
CA TYR A 237 -15.33 3.01 -7.98
C TYR A 237 -15.82 1.58 -8.27
N SER A 238 -17.00 1.45 -8.87
CA SER A 238 -17.64 0.16 -9.18
C SER A 238 -17.58 -0.23 -10.66
N THR A 239 -16.79 0.46 -11.50
CA THR A 239 -16.68 0.15 -12.94
C THR A 239 -15.23 -0.08 -13.35
N ALA A 240 -14.99 -0.55 -14.57
CA ALA A 240 -13.66 -0.48 -15.17
C ALA A 240 -13.21 0.99 -15.28
N ILE A 241 -11.89 1.19 -15.27
CA ILE A 241 -11.23 2.50 -15.42
C ILE A 241 -10.50 2.49 -16.75
N LYS A 242 -10.74 3.48 -17.60
CA LYS A 242 -9.96 3.78 -18.79
C LYS A 242 -8.93 4.84 -18.44
N VAL A 243 -7.66 4.49 -18.53
CA VAL A 243 -6.54 5.37 -18.21
C VAL A 243 -6.43 6.49 -19.25
N ASP A 244 -6.22 7.73 -18.80
CA ASP A 244 -5.73 8.80 -19.65
C ASP A 244 -4.24 8.54 -19.95
N LEU A 245 -3.96 7.98 -21.13
CA LEU A 245 -2.60 7.57 -21.47
C LEU A 245 -1.60 8.73 -21.47
N PRO A 246 -1.85 9.89 -22.11
CA PRO A 246 -0.94 11.03 -22.01
C PRO A 246 -0.62 11.44 -20.57
N GLN A 247 -1.64 11.61 -19.71
CA GLN A 247 -1.43 12.04 -18.33
C GLN A 247 -0.68 10.98 -17.50
N THR A 248 -1.11 9.72 -17.59
CA THR A 248 -0.47 8.63 -16.84
C THR A 248 0.95 8.36 -17.33
N MET A 249 1.23 8.49 -18.62
CA MET A 249 2.60 8.33 -19.14
C MET A 249 3.52 9.48 -18.75
N ALA A 250 2.99 10.71 -18.61
CA ALA A 250 3.76 11.82 -18.06
C ALA A 250 4.16 11.56 -16.59
N ALA A 251 3.20 11.12 -15.75
CA ALA A 251 3.48 10.74 -14.37
C ALA A 251 4.44 9.54 -14.27
N PHE A 252 4.24 8.52 -15.12
CA PHE A 252 5.14 7.36 -15.19
C PHE A 252 6.57 7.75 -15.57
N SER A 253 6.75 8.65 -16.54
CA SER A 253 8.08 9.08 -16.96
C SER A 253 8.80 9.82 -15.81
N GLN A 254 8.10 10.73 -15.12
CA GLN A 254 8.64 11.39 -13.92
C GLN A 254 8.97 10.41 -12.80
N ALA A 255 8.10 9.41 -12.57
CA ALA A 255 8.33 8.36 -11.60
C ALA A 255 9.55 7.50 -11.98
N LEU A 256 9.73 7.18 -13.26
CA LEU A 256 10.88 6.44 -13.76
C LEU A 256 12.18 7.24 -13.61
N ASP A 257 12.16 8.53 -13.97
CA ASP A 257 13.29 9.44 -13.75
C ASP A 257 13.66 9.52 -12.26
N ALA A 258 12.68 9.69 -11.38
CA ALA A 258 12.88 9.75 -9.94
C ALA A 258 13.52 8.49 -9.34
N ALA A 259 13.21 7.32 -9.91
CA ALA A 259 13.78 6.06 -9.46
C ALA A 259 15.31 6.01 -9.69
N TYR A 260 15.80 6.61 -10.78
CA TYR A 260 17.21 6.56 -11.19
C TYR A 260 18.00 7.85 -10.90
N ASN A 261 17.30 8.97 -10.76
CA ASN A 261 17.83 10.30 -10.47
C ASN A 261 17.01 10.95 -9.35
N PRO A 262 17.16 10.51 -8.08
CA PRO A 262 16.31 10.98 -6.97
C PRO A 262 16.42 12.48 -6.71
N GLU A 263 17.51 13.13 -7.17
CA GLU A 263 17.69 14.58 -7.12
C GLU A 263 16.65 15.35 -7.95
N VAL A 264 16.08 14.73 -9.00
CA VAL A 264 15.10 15.35 -9.91
C VAL A 264 13.81 15.77 -9.19
N LEU A 265 13.44 15.07 -8.11
CA LEU A 265 12.27 15.42 -7.31
C LEU A 265 12.59 16.29 -6.09
N GLY A 266 13.84 16.75 -5.93
CA GLY A 266 14.28 17.39 -4.69
C GLY A 266 14.19 16.44 -3.48
N LEU A 267 14.02 15.14 -3.70
CA LEU A 267 14.02 14.08 -2.69
C LEU A 267 15.46 13.76 -2.31
N THR A 268 16.19 14.79 -1.86
CA THR A 268 17.41 14.54 -1.11
C THR A 268 16.98 13.80 0.16
N THR A 269 17.62 12.65 0.40
CA THR A 269 17.31 11.70 1.47
C THR A 269 16.85 12.41 2.73
N ALA A 270 15.69 12.00 3.26
CA ALA A 270 15.10 12.48 4.51
C ALA A 270 15.95 12.17 5.78
N SER A 271 17.27 11.98 5.63
CA SER A 271 18.22 11.91 6.75
C SER A 271 18.44 13.26 7.45
N LYS A 272 17.96 14.37 6.89
CA LYS A 272 18.08 15.71 7.51
C LYS A 272 16.87 16.20 8.30
N CYS A 273 15.69 15.58 8.17
CA CYS A 273 14.50 15.99 8.95
C CYS A 273 14.36 15.29 10.32
N GLY A 274 15.40 14.58 10.76
CA GLY A 274 15.36 13.77 11.98
C GLY A 274 15.53 14.47 13.32
N ASN A 275 15.58 15.82 13.40
CA ASN A 275 15.88 16.49 14.68
C ASN A 275 15.10 17.76 15.05
N SER A 276 14.17 18.29 14.23
CA SER A 276 13.51 19.57 14.55
C SER A 276 12.14 19.47 15.26
N TRP A 277 11.65 18.28 15.59
CA TRP A 277 10.41 18.08 16.36
C TRP A 277 10.65 17.71 17.83
N ARG A 278 11.73 18.20 18.44
CA ARG A 278 11.87 18.18 19.91
C ARG A 278 11.35 19.51 20.48
N ARG A 279 10.16 19.43 21.07
CA ARG A 279 9.58 20.27 22.13
C ARG A 279 9.87 21.78 22.07
N GLN A 280 8.86 22.55 21.68
CA GLN A 280 8.42 23.68 22.50
C GLN A 280 7.15 23.25 23.23
#